data_AF-A0A7C8D107-F1
#
_entry.id   AF-A0A7C8D107-F1
#
_cell.length_a   1.000
_cell.length_b   1.000
_cell.length_c   1.000
_cell.angle_alpha   90.00
_cell.angle_beta   90.00
_cell.angle_gamma   90.00
#
_symmetry.space_group_name_H-M   'P 1'
#
loop_
_entity.id
_entity.type
_entity.pdbx_description
1 polymer ?
#
loop_
_entity_poly.entity_id
_entity_poly.type
_entity_poly.pdbx_seq_one_letter_code
_entity_poly.pdbx_strand_id
1 'polypeptide(L)' 'LQDTSLGHKIAVSKIDQGAPVLKYGAVIGLATQNIEPGEHVHLHNLVGLTQIGVEAK' A
#
# COMPACT_ATOMS: atom_id res chain seq x y z
N LEU A 1 8.59 11.69 9.40
CA LEU A 1 7.20 11.70 8.90
C LEU A 1 7.20 12.42 7.56
N GLN A 2 6.68 11.79 6.51
CA GLN A 2 6.64 12.35 5.16
C GLN A 2 5.44 13.28 5.01
N ASP A 3 5.58 14.36 4.24
CA ASP A 3 4.46 15.27 3.96
C ASP A 3 3.37 14.54 3.17
N THR A 4 2.15 14.56 3.70
CA THR A 4 1.02 13.77 3.20
C THR A 4 -0.26 14.58 3.34
N SER A 5 -0.88 14.95 2.22
CA SER A 5 -2.12 15.71 2.22
C SER A 5 -3.32 14.89 2.74
N LEU A 6 -4.34 15.59 3.24
CA LEU A 6 -5.59 14.98 3.69
C LEU A 6 -6.18 14.06 2.60
N GLY A 7 -6.64 12.88 3.01
CA GLY A 7 -7.23 11.87 2.12
C GLY A 7 -6.24 10.84 1.57
N HIS A 8 -4.94 11.03 1.79
CA HIS A 8 -3.93 10.03 1.47
C HIS A 8 -3.81 8.93 2.53
N LYS A 9 -3.24 7.78 2.12
CA LYS A 9 -3.08 6.62 2.98
C LYS A 9 -1.75 6.71 3.72
N ILE A 10 -1.74 6.35 4.99
CA ILE A 10 -0.53 6.21 5.79
C ILE A 10 -0.49 4.78 6.35
N ALA A 11 0.69 4.17 6.37
CA ALA A 11 0.88 2.84 6.93
C ALA A 11 0.69 2.87 8.45
N VAL A 12 -0.19 2.02 8.97
CA VAL A 12 -0.44 1.87 10.42
C VAL A 12 0.43 0.79 11.07
N SER A 13 1.10 -0.01 10.26
CA SER A 13 2.03 -1.06 10.65
C SER A 13 3.10 -1.21 9.56
N LYS A 14 4.18 -1.92 9.87
CA LYS A 14 5.17 -2.28 8.87
C LYS A 14 4.54 -3.18 7.79
N ILE A 15 4.94 -2.97 6.53
CA ILE A 15 4.55 -3.78 5.38
C ILE A 15 5.83 -4.10 4.60
N ASP A 16 6.21 -5.37 4.55
CA ASP A 16 7.39 -5.79 3.80
C ASP A 16 7.15 -5.70 2.29
N GLN A 17 8.21 -5.51 1.51
CA GLN A 17 8.16 -5.56 0.06
C GLN A 17 7.48 -6.85 -0.43
N GLY A 18 6.55 -6.71 -1.38
CA GLY A 18 5.76 -7.81 -1.95
C GLY A 18 4.59 -8.25 -1.08
N ALA A 19 4.45 -7.77 0.16
CA ALA A 19 3.32 -8.10 1.01
C ALA A 19 2.03 -7.39 0.55
N PRO A 20 0.86 -8.00 0.80
CA PRO A 20 -0.42 -7.38 0.50
C PRO A 20 -0.66 -6.13 1.35
N VAL A 21 -1.12 -5.06 0.70
CA VAL A 21 -1.59 -3.86 1.38
C VAL A 21 -3.10 -3.96 1.55
N LEU A 22 -3.56 -3.86 2.80
CA LEU A 22 -4.97 -3.95 3.14
C LEU A 22 -5.57 -2.56 3.37
N LYS A 23 -6.79 -2.37 2.87
CA LYS A 23 -7.64 -1.22 3.20
C LYS A 23 -9.06 -1.73 3.42
N TYR A 24 -9.65 -1.41 4.57
CA TYR A 24 -11.00 -1.85 4.95
C TYR A 24 -11.19 -3.38 4.88
N GLY A 25 -10.17 -4.16 5.21
CA GLY A 25 -10.20 -5.62 5.17
C GLY A 25 -10.02 -6.24 3.79
N ALA A 26 -9.90 -5.45 2.72
CA ALA A 26 -9.65 -5.94 1.37
C ALA A 26 -8.19 -5.66 0.95
N VAL A 27 -7.61 -6.59 0.18
CA VAL A 27 -6.32 -6.35 -0.49
C VAL A 27 -6.54 -5.33 -1.59
N ILE A 28 -5.74 -4.26 -1.60
CA ILE A 28 -5.81 -3.21 -2.63
C ILE A 28 -4.62 -3.25 -3.59
N GLY A 29 -3.60 -4.04 -3.27
CA GLY A 29 -2.35 -4.11 -4.04
C GLY A 29 -1.24 -4.78 -3.26
N LEU A 30 -0.04 -4.75 -3.81
CA LEU A 30 1.19 -5.21 -3.16
C LEU A 30 2.14 -4.03 -2.93
N ALA A 31 2.90 -4.09 -1.84
CA ALA A 31 3.97 -3.13 -1.59
C ALA A 31 5.13 -3.35 -2.57
N THR A 32 5.61 -2.31 -3.23
CA THR A 32 6.75 -2.41 -4.17
C THR A 32 8.11 -2.25 -3.48
N GLN A 33 8.10 -1.80 -2.23
CA GLN A 33 9.25 -1.70 -1.33
C GLN A 33 8.77 -1.88 0.12
N ASN A 34 9.69 -1.96 1.09
CA ASN A 34 9.31 -1.92 2.50
C ASN A 34 8.63 -0.59 2.82
N ILE A 35 7.56 -0.63 3.62
CA ILE A 35 6.81 0.54 4.09
C ILE A 35 6.79 0.50 5.61
N GLU A 36 7.40 1.49 6.25
CA GLU A 36 7.45 1.62 7.70
C GLU A 36 6.21 2.34 8.25
N PRO A 37 5.84 2.13 9.52
CA PRO A 37 4.72 2.84 10.15
C PRO A 37 4.86 4.36 10.01
N GLY A 38 3.78 5.03 9.59
CA GLY A 38 3.75 6.47 9.38
C GLY A 38 4.19 6.92 7.98
N GLU A 39 4.62 6.02 7.09
CA GLU A 39 4.95 6.36 5.71
C GLU A 39 3.72 6.51 4.80
N HIS A 40 3.83 7.36 3.80
CA HIS A 40 2.78 7.62 2.81
C HIS A 40 2.63 6.43 1.86
N VAL A 41 1.44 5.86 1.75
CA VAL A 41 1.15 4.72 0.85
C VAL A 41 0.46 5.21 -0.43
N HIS A 42 1.19 5.19 -1.54
CA HIS A 42 0.71 5.64 -2.85
C HIS A 42 1.44 4.92 -4.00
N LEU A 43 1.22 5.35 -5.25
CA LEU A 43 1.77 4.73 -6.46
C LEU A 43 3.29 4.53 -6.46
N HIS A 44 4.04 5.28 -5.65
CA HIS A 44 5.50 5.12 -5.56
C HIS A 44 5.93 3.87 -4.77
N ASN A 45 5.09 3.38 -3.85
CA ASN A 45 5.38 2.22 -3.00
C ASN A 45 4.27 1.14 -3.01
N LEU A 46 3.26 1.30 -3.87
CA LEU A 46 2.13 0.40 -4.01
C LEU A 46 1.81 0.17 -5.50
N VAL A 47 1.66 -1.09 -5.88
CA VAL A 47 1.09 -1.50 -7.18
C VAL A 47 -0.32 -2.05 -6.97
N GLY A 48 -1.30 -1.55 -7.72
CA GLY A 48 -2.70 -1.95 -7.59
C GLY A 48 -3.00 -3.32 -8.23
N LEU A 49 -4.04 -4.02 -7.75
CA LEU A 49 -4.40 -5.38 -8.20
C LEU A 49 -4.50 -5.56 -9.73
N THR A 50 -5.03 -4.55 -10.43
CA THR A 50 -5.16 -4.58 -11.89
C THR A 50 -3.83 -4.66 -12.63
N GLN A 51 -2.76 -4.11 -12.04
CA GLN A 51 -1.42 -4.08 -12.63
C GLN A 51 -0.62 -5.36 -12.35
N ILE A 52 -1.07 -6.17 -11.39
CA ILE A 52 -0.41 -7.41 -10.96
C ILE A 52 -1.02 -8.66 -11.62
N GLY A 53 -2.01 -8.47 -12.52
CA GLY A 53 -2.69 -9.57 -13.20
C GLY A 53 -3.54 -10.45 -12.26
N VAL A 54 -3.86 -9.95 -11.06
CA VAL A 54 -4.70 -10.67 -10.09
C VAL A 54 -6.14 -10.30 -10.42
N GLU A 55 -6.88 -11.25 -11.00
CA GLU A 55 -8.34 -11.11 -11.10
C GLU A 55 -8.91 -11.06 -9.67
N ALA A 56 -9.60 -9.97 -9.35
CA ALA A 56 -10.35 -9.85 -8.12
C ALA A 56 -11.45 -10.93 -8.16
N LYS A 57 -11.22 -12.03 -7.44
CA LYS A 57 -12.16 -13.13 -7.31
C LYS A 57 -13.26 -12.79 -6.31
#